data_AF-A0A0Q5V537-F1
#
_entry.id   AF-A0A0Q5V537-F1
#
_cell.length_a   1.000
_cell.length_b   1.000
_cell.length_c   1.000
_cell.angle_alpha   90.00
_cell.angle_beta   90.00
_cell.angle_gamma   90.00
#
_symmetry.space_group_name_H-M   'P 1'
#
loop_
_entity.id
_entity.type
_entity.pdbx_description
1 polymer ?
#
loop_
_entity_poly.entity_id
_entity_poly.type
_entity_poly.pdbx_seq_one_letter_code
_entity_poly.pdbx_strand_id
1 'polypeptide(L)'
;MRWIERFAFLHPIWLLVSLVGYFALSLAMAPMATTHAPVLIPAMAILGFTLPLLWITGLRALARQAMGMAPWNGWSWVYAAVPLASVVAAASLTTALEIAGAAIFGATIAYFTSIWLTARALAAYQRGPGAVALTIGTALLLVYYIIGAWVLRPVVRQLKAATSE
;
A
#
# COMPACT_ATOMS: atom_id res chain seq x y z
N MET A 1 10.84 -2.52 -17.43
CA MET A 1 9.84 -2.41 -16.35
C MET A 1 10.07 -3.50 -15.29
N ARG A 2 10.36 -3.11 -14.05
CA ARG A 2 10.60 -4.01 -12.90
C ARG A 2 9.28 -4.64 -12.43
N TRP A 3 9.36 -5.73 -11.65
CA TRP A 3 8.16 -6.45 -11.18
C TRP A 3 7.23 -5.57 -10.34
N ILE A 4 7.78 -4.67 -9.52
CA ILE A 4 6.99 -3.77 -8.66
C ILE A 4 6.22 -2.71 -9.46
N GLU A 5 6.76 -2.26 -10.59
CA GLU A 5 6.09 -1.29 -11.48
C GLU A 5 4.87 -1.91 -12.16
N ARG A 6 4.86 -3.23 -12.37
CA ARG A 6 3.70 -3.94 -12.93
C ARG A 6 2.48 -3.84 -12.01
N PHE A 7 2.70 -3.77 -10.70
CA PHE A 7 1.62 -3.61 -9.71
C PHE A 7 0.92 -2.26 -9.79
N ALA A 8 1.55 -1.21 -10.34
CA ALA A 8 0.88 0.07 -10.58
C ALA A 8 -0.29 -0.05 -11.56
N PHE A 9 -0.26 -1.05 -12.44
CA PHE A 9 -1.26 -1.33 -13.48
C PHE A 9 -2.28 -2.37 -13.04
N LEU A 10 -2.28 -2.76 -11.77
CA LEU A 10 -3.25 -3.70 -11.23
C LEU A 10 -4.66 -3.14 -11.47
N HIS A 11 -5.56 -3.96 -12.05
CA HIS A 11 -6.93 -3.54 -12.25
C HIS A 11 -7.60 -3.28 -10.89
N PRO A 12 -8.39 -2.19 -10.72
CA PRO A 12 -9.05 -1.86 -9.44
C PRO A 12 -9.86 -3.03 -8.86
N ILE A 13 -10.37 -3.91 -9.71
CA ILE A 13 -11.11 -5.11 -9.30
C ILE A 13 -10.28 -6.04 -8.41
N TRP A 14 -8.96 -6.14 -8.61
CA TRP A 14 -8.10 -6.98 -7.78
C TRP A 14 -7.91 -6.40 -6.38
N LEU A 15 -7.94 -5.07 -6.24
CA LEU A 15 -7.95 -4.40 -4.93
C LEU A 15 -9.28 -4.61 -4.20
N LEU A 16 -10.39 -4.62 -4.95
CA LEU A 16 -11.69 -4.98 -4.41
C LEU A 16 -11.73 -6.45 -3.99
N VAL A 17 -11.20 -7.36 -4.81
CA VAL A 17 -11.09 -8.80 -4.50
C VAL A 17 -10.24 -9.02 -3.25
N SER A 18 -9.11 -8.30 -3.09
CA SER A 18 -8.31 -8.40 -1.86
C SER A 18 -9.05 -7.91 -0.63
N LEU A 19 -9.83 -6.82 -0.75
CA LEU A 19 -10.62 -6.31 0.36
C LEU A 19 -11.76 -7.25 0.75
N VAL A 20 -12.50 -7.75 -0.24
CA VAL A 20 -13.58 -8.72 -0.03
C VAL A 20 -13.01 -10.02 0.53
N GLY A 21 -11.88 -10.49 0.01
CA GLY A 21 -11.17 -11.66 0.53
C GLY A 21 -10.72 -11.48 1.97
N TYR A 22 -10.21 -10.28 2.32
CA TYR A 22 -9.88 -9.93 3.70
C TYR A 22 -11.11 -10.02 4.62
N PHE A 23 -12.24 -9.39 4.25
CA PHE A 23 -13.46 -9.43 5.06
C PHE A 23 -14.06 -10.83 5.16
N ALA A 24 -14.13 -11.56 4.04
CA ALA A 24 -14.65 -12.92 4.01
C ALA A 24 -13.82 -13.87 4.88
N LEU A 25 -12.48 -13.77 4.79
CA LEU A 25 -11.58 -14.54 5.65
C LEU A 25 -11.71 -14.12 7.11
N SER A 26 -11.83 -12.82 7.39
CA SER A 26 -12.08 -12.31 8.75
C SER A 26 -13.33 -12.93 9.37
N LEU A 27 -14.42 -12.96 8.59
CA LEU A 27 -15.70 -13.49 9.05
C LEU A 27 -15.66 -15.01 9.24
N ALA A 28 -15.03 -15.73 8.31
CA ALA A 28 -14.88 -17.19 8.38
C ALA A 28 -14.00 -17.62 9.57
N MET A 29 -13.03 -16.80 9.95
CA MET A 29 -12.06 -17.11 11.00
C MET A 29 -12.45 -16.54 12.37
N ALA A 30 -13.47 -15.68 12.45
CA ALA A 30 -13.99 -15.14 13.71
C ALA A 30 -14.30 -16.21 14.79
N PRO A 31 -14.84 -17.40 14.46
CA PRO A 31 -15.11 -18.44 15.47
C PRO A 31 -13.83 -19.14 15.98
N MET A 32 -12.72 -19.07 15.23
CA MET A 32 -11.44 -19.72 15.55
C MET A 32 -10.43 -18.78 16.23
N ALA A 33 -10.81 -17.51 16.42
CA ALA A 33 -9.94 -16.46 16.90
C ALA A 33 -9.43 -16.66 18.34
N THR A 34 -10.04 -17.56 19.13
CA THR A 34 -9.61 -17.82 20.52
C THR A 34 -8.49 -18.87 20.62
N THR A 35 -8.38 -19.81 19.68
CA THR A 35 -7.43 -20.93 19.74
C THR A 35 -6.28 -20.80 18.75
N HIS A 36 -6.48 -20.10 17.63
CA HIS A 36 -5.49 -19.92 16.55
C HIS A 36 -5.21 -18.45 16.21
N ALA A 37 -5.54 -17.53 17.12
CA ALA A 37 -5.26 -16.10 17.03
C ALA A 37 -3.87 -15.75 16.45
N PRO A 38 -2.75 -16.39 16.90
CA PRO A 38 -1.41 -16.01 16.44
C PRO A 38 -1.13 -16.24 14.96
N VAL A 39 -1.85 -17.16 14.30
CA VAL A 39 -1.61 -17.53 12.89
C VAL A 39 -2.67 -16.93 11.96
N LEU A 40 -3.87 -16.67 12.47
CA LEU A 40 -4.98 -16.12 11.69
C LEU A 40 -4.88 -14.61 11.46
N ILE A 41 -4.54 -13.84 12.50
CA ILE A 41 -4.36 -12.38 12.41
C ILE A 41 -3.29 -11.95 11.37
N PRO A 42 -2.08 -12.56 11.31
CA PRO A 42 -1.08 -12.21 10.31
C PRO A 42 -1.49 -12.64 8.90
N ALA A 43 -2.13 -13.81 8.74
CA ALA A 43 -2.63 -14.28 7.44
C ALA A 43 -3.69 -13.31 6.86
N MET A 44 -4.58 -12.80 7.71
CA MET A 44 -5.58 -11.79 7.34
C MET A 44 -4.92 -10.46 6.95
N ALA A 45 -3.93 -10.00 7.72
CA ALA A 45 -3.21 -8.77 7.44
C ALA A 45 -2.45 -8.80 6.10
N ILE A 46 -1.82 -9.94 5.79
CA ILE A 46 -1.16 -10.15 4.50
C ILE A 46 -2.17 -9.96 3.36
N LEU A 47 -3.39 -10.49 3.47
CA LEU A 47 -4.38 -10.36 2.39
C LEU A 47 -4.95 -8.93 2.26
N GLY A 48 -5.23 -8.25 3.38
CA GLY A 48 -5.85 -6.93 3.36
C GLY A 48 -4.92 -5.80 2.95
N PHE A 49 -3.63 -5.88 3.30
CA PHE A 49 -2.69 -4.76 3.12
C PHE A 49 -1.65 -4.96 2.03
N THR A 50 -1.29 -6.20 1.68
CA THR A 50 -0.18 -6.44 0.73
C THR A 50 -0.50 -5.90 -0.66
N LEU A 51 -1.68 -6.18 -1.20
CA LEU A 51 -2.06 -5.75 -2.55
C LEU A 51 -2.14 -4.21 -2.68
N PRO A 52 -2.82 -3.48 -1.77
CA PRO A 52 -2.79 -2.02 -1.77
C PRO A 52 -1.38 -1.44 -1.61
N LEU A 53 -0.55 -2.02 -0.73
CA LEU A 53 0.84 -1.58 -0.53
C LEU A 53 1.71 -1.79 -1.77
N LEU A 54 1.58 -2.94 -2.44
CA LEU A 54 2.27 -3.22 -3.71
C LEU A 54 1.80 -2.27 -4.81
N TRP A 55 0.52 -1.92 -4.84
CA TRP A 55 -0.01 -0.94 -5.78
C TRP A 55 0.54 0.47 -5.52
N ILE A 56 0.49 0.96 -4.28
CA ILE A 56 1.01 2.27 -3.86
C ILE A 56 2.52 2.38 -4.16
N THR A 57 3.27 1.33 -3.82
CA THR A 57 4.70 1.28 -4.14
C THR A 57 4.92 1.24 -5.65
N GLY A 58 4.20 0.46 -6.44
CA GLY A 58 4.29 0.51 -7.90
C GLY A 58 4.07 1.93 -8.47
N LEU A 59 3.06 2.65 -7.99
CA LEU A 59 2.76 4.02 -8.42
C LEU A 59 3.90 5.00 -8.15
N ARG A 60 4.46 4.93 -6.93
CA ARG A 60 5.59 5.78 -6.55
C ARG A 60 6.83 5.49 -7.40
N ALA A 61 7.01 4.24 -7.84
CA ALA A 61 8.16 3.81 -8.62
C ALA A 61 8.11 4.47 -9.99
N LEU A 62 6.95 4.34 -10.65
CA LEU A 62 6.70 4.96 -11.94
C LEU A 62 6.78 6.49 -11.87
N ALA A 63 6.17 7.12 -10.85
CA ALA A 63 6.22 8.56 -10.69
C ALA A 63 7.66 9.08 -10.57
N ARG A 64 8.51 8.42 -9.77
CA ARG A 64 9.92 8.79 -9.64
C ARG A 64 10.71 8.58 -10.91
N GLN A 65 10.47 7.46 -11.60
CA GLN A 65 11.13 7.16 -12.87
C GLN A 65 10.78 8.18 -13.95
N ALA A 66 9.50 8.53 -14.07
CA ALA A 66 9.02 9.55 -15.01
C ALA A 66 9.57 10.96 -14.70
N MET A 67 9.94 11.23 -13.44
CA MET A 67 10.62 12.47 -13.04
C MET A 67 12.15 12.42 -13.21
N GLY A 68 12.72 11.37 -13.83
CA GLY A 68 14.17 11.22 -14.00
C GLY A 68 14.95 11.06 -12.69
N MET A 69 14.26 10.74 -11.59
CA MET A 69 14.92 10.52 -10.30
C MET A 69 15.60 9.15 -10.26
N ALA A 70 16.69 9.05 -9.49
CA ALA A 70 17.45 7.81 -9.35
C ALA A 70 16.50 6.60 -9.10
N PRO A 71 16.71 5.49 -9.85
CA PRO A 71 15.84 4.33 -9.79
C PRO A 71 15.80 3.78 -8.37
N TRP A 72 14.65 3.26 -7.99
CA TRP A 72 14.43 2.83 -6.63
C TRP A 72 15.41 1.71 -6.25
N ASN A 73 16.26 1.93 -5.26
CA ASN A 73 17.15 0.88 -4.75
C ASN A 73 16.30 -0.28 -4.20
N GLY A 74 16.76 -1.51 -4.42
CA GLY A 74 16.05 -2.75 -4.10
C GLY A 74 15.70 -2.97 -2.62
N TRP A 75 15.90 -1.99 -1.74
CA TRP A 75 15.48 -1.95 -0.33
C TRP A 75 14.09 -1.32 -0.15
N SER A 76 13.44 -0.92 -1.22
CA SER A 76 12.18 -0.18 -1.18
C SER A 76 10.94 -1.00 -0.86
N TRP A 77 11.02 -2.31 -1.07
CA TRP A 77 10.06 -3.26 -0.50
C TRP A 77 10.00 -3.14 1.02
N VAL A 78 11.04 -2.64 1.70
CA VAL A 78 11.01 -2.38 3.15
C VAL A 78 9.88 -1.43 3.52
N TYR A 79 9.46 -0.49 2.66
CA TYR A 79 8.30 0.36 2.96
C TYR A 79 6.94 -0.37 2.84
N ALA A 80 6.89 -1.49 2.11
CA ALA A 80 5.73 -2.39 2.08
C ALA A 80 5.85 -3.49 3.14
N ALA A 81 7.06 -3.92 3.46
CA ALA A 81 7.36 -5.00 4.40
C ALA A 81 7.45 -4.54 5.85
N VAL A 82 7.74 -3.27 6.14
CA VAL A 82 7.67 -2.74 7.52
C VAL A 82 6.23 -2.77 8.02
N PRO A 83 5.21 -2.24 7.30
CA PRO A 83 3.82 -2.43 7.70
C PRO A 83 3.45 -3.90 7.85
N LEU A 84 3.83 -4.76 6.90
CA LEU A 84 3.52 -6.18 6.97
C LEU A 84 4.19 -6.88 8.15
N ALA A 85 5.48 -6.65 8.37
CA ALA A 85 6.27 -7.25 9.44
C ALA A 85 5.80 -6.78 10.81
N SER A 86 5.43 -5.51 10.95
CA SER A 86 4.85 -4.99 12.18
C SER A 86 3.49 -5.61 12.47
N VAL A 87 2.63 -5.85 11.46
CA VAL A 87 1.37 -6.57 11.71
C VAL A 87 1.60 -8.06 11.99
N VAL A 88 2.58 -8.69 11.33
CA VAL A 88 2.97 -10.08 11.60
C VAL A 88 3.57 -10.24 13.00
N ALA A 89 4.36 -9.26 13.46
CA ALA A 89 4.88 -9.20 14.82
C ALA A 89 3.75 -8.99 15.84
N ALA A 90 2.83 -8.04 15.59
CA ALA A 90 1.66 -7.81 16.46
C ALA A 90 0.80 -9.07 16.63
N ALA A 91 0.66 -9.85 15.56
CA ALA A 91 -0.08 -11.10 15.56
C ALA A 91 0.62 -12.24 16.32
N SER A 92 1.94 -12.35 16.22
CA SER A 92 2.71 -13.44 16.83
C SER A 92 2.96 -13.25 18.33
N LEU A 93 2.75 -12.03 18.85
CA LEU A 93 2.85 -11.68 20.26
C LEU A 93 1.50 -11.86 20.98
N THR A 94 1.15 -13.09 21.34
CA THR A 94 -0.10 -13.44 22.03
C THR A 94 -0.15 -13.07 23.52
N THR A 95 0.86 -12.38 24.06
CA THR A 95 1.02 -12.25 25.53
C THR A 95 1.17 -10.82 26.06
N ALA A 96 1.24 -9.79 25.24
CA ALA A 96 1.27 -8.40 25.72
C ALA A 96 0.53 -7.45 24.76
N LEU A 97 -0.67 -7.03 25.17
CA LEU A 97 -1.51 -6.07 24.45
C LEU A 97 -0.75 -4.77 24.10
N GLU A 98 0.19 -4.36 24.95
CA GLU A 98 1.04 -3.18 24.76
C GLU A 98 1.99 -3.31 23.56
N ILE A 99 2.60 -4.49 23.38
CA ILE A 99 3.56 -4.71 22.27
C ILE A 99 2.81 -4.86 20.94
N ALA A 100 1.66 -5.55 20.96
CA ALA A 100 0.78 -5.65 19.79
C ALA A 100 0.25 -4.26 19.38
N GLY A 101 -0.13 -3.42 20.35
CA GLY A 101 -0.57 -2.04 20.10
C GLY A 101 0.52 -1.17 19.47
N ALA A 102 1.74 -1.21 20.01
CA ALA A 102 2.87 -0.46 19.47
C ALA A 102 3.24 -0.91 18.03
N ALA A 103 3.16 -2.22 17.76
CA ALA A 103 3.43 -2.76 16.44
C ALA A 103 2.34 -2.39 15.42
N ILE A 104 1.05 -2.46 15.79
CA ILE A 104 -0.06 -1.98 14.94
C ILE A 104 0.07 -0.47 14.67
N PHE A 105 0.43 0.31 15.69
CA PHE A 105 0.65 1.74 15.56
C PHE A 105 1.81 2.05 14.60
N GLY A 106 2.94 1.35 14.76
CA GLY A 106 4.09 1.45 13.85
C GLY A 106 3.73 1.09 12.41
N ALA A 107 2.95 0.01 12.21
CA ALA A 107 2.46 -0.39 10.90
C ALA A 107 1.58 0.69 10.26
N THR A 108 0.70 1.30 11.07
CA THR A 108 -0.20 2.36 10.64
C THR A 108 0.59 3.60 10.21
N ILE A 109 1.57 4.04 10.99
CA ILE A 109 2.46 5.16 10.62
C ILE A 109 3.19 4.86 9.32
N ALA A 110 3.78 3.66 9.19
CA ALA A 110 4.50 3.27 7.99
C ALA A 110 3.59 3.24 6.75
N TYR A 111 2.36 2.76 6.89
CA TYR A 111 1.33 2.75 5.84
C TYR A 111 0.98 4.16 5.37
N PHE A 112 0.60 5.06 6.29
CA PHE A 112 0.26 6.44 5.95
C PHE A 112 1.45 7.23 5.41
N THR A 113 2.66 6.96 5.90
CA THR A 113 3.89 7.55 5.37
C THR A 113 4.12 7.12 3.92
N SER A 114 3.89 5.84 3.59
CA SER A 114 4.00 5.33 2.23
C SER A 114 2.98 5.99 1.28
N ILE A 115 1.73 6.14 1.73
CA ILE A 115 0.68 6.87 1.01
C ILE A 115 1.12 8.32 0.76
N TRP A 116 1.56 9.02 1.80
CA TRP A 116 1.95 10.42 1.72
C TRP A 116 3.09 10.64 0.72
N LEU A 117 4.13 9.81 0.80
CA LEU A 117 5.28 9.91 -0.11
C LEU A 117 4.89 9.61 -1.57
N THR A 118 3.95 8.68 -1.78
CA THR A 118 3.43 8.35 -3.11
C THR A 118 2.58 9.48 -3.67
N ALA A 119 1.68 10.04 -2.85
CA ALA A 119 0.86 11.18 -3.21
C ALA A 119 1.70 12.41 -3.58
N ARG A 120 2.77 12.69 -2.82
CA ARG A 120 3.72 13.77 -3.15
C ARG A 120 4.42 13.52 -4.47
N ALA A 121 4.87 12.30 -4.75
CA ALA A 121 5.52 11.96 -6.00
C ALA A 121 4.57 12.13 -7.20
N LEU A 122 3.32 11.68 -7.07
CA LEU A 122 2.30 11.83 -8.11
C LEU A 122 1.90 13.30 -8.34
N ALA A 123 1.72 14.07 -7.26
CA ALA A 123 1.39 15.49 -7.35
C ALA A 123 2.53 16.30 -7.98
N ALA A 124 3.78 15.99 -7.60
CA ALA A 124 4.97 16.61 -8.18
C ALA A 124 5.10 16.33 -9.68
N TYR A 125 4.78 15.11 -10.12
CA TYR A 125 4.75 14.78 -11.55
C TYR A 125 3.69 15.57 -12.33
N GLN A 126 2.49 15.77 -11.76
CA GLN A 126 1.38 16.43 -12.46
C GLN A 126 1.48 17.96 -12.52
N ARG A 127 1.91 18.61 -11.45
CA ARG A 127 1.88 20.09 -11.33
C ARG A 127 3.17 20.70 -10.79
N GLY A 128 4.23 19.91 -10.63
CA GLY A 128 5.49 20.36 -10.06
C GLY A 128 5.51 20.32 -8.51
N PRO A 129 6.69 20.54 -7.92
CA PRO A 129 6.87 20.48 -6.47
C PRO A 129 6.04 21.56 -5.75
N GLY A 130 5.39 21.20 -4.63
CA GLY A 130 4.66 22.16 -3.79
C GLY A 130 3.15 22.21 -4.01
N ALA A 131 2.57 21.37 -4.87
CA ALA A 131 1.12 21.23 -5.03
C ALA A 131 0.47 20.52 -3.82
N VAL A 132 0.38 21.20 -2.67
CA VAL A 132 -0.11 20.63 -1.40
C VAL A 132 -1.55 20.15 -1.50
N ALA A 133 -2.45 20.95 -2.09
CA ALA A 133 -3.85 20.56 -2.25
C ALA A 133 -4.02 19.29 -3.11
N LEU A 134 -3.25 19.17 -4.20
CA LEU A 134 -3.23 17.98 -5.05
C LEU A 134 -2.61 16.77 -4.32
N THR A 135 -1.58 17.01 -3.50
CA THR A 135 -0.98 15.98 -2.65
C THR A 135 -2.00 15.42 -1.67
N ILE A 136 -2.74 16.29 -0.96
CA ILE A 136 -3.77 15.89 -0.01
C ILE A 136 -4.89 15.13 -0.74
N GLY A 137 -5.37 15.65 -1.87
CA GLY A 137 -6.39 14.97 -2.68
C GLY A 137 -5.92 13.60 -3.17
N THR A 138 -4.68 13.48 -3.62
CA THR A 138 -4.10 12.21 -4.05
C THR A 138 -3.90 11.26 -2.87
N ALA A 139 -3.49 11.75 -1.70
CA ALA A 139 -3.36 10.94 -0.49
C ALA A 139 -4.70 10.36 -0.07
N LEU A 140 -5.78 11.17 -0.09
CA LEU A 140 -7.14 10.70 0.18
C LEU A 140 -7.57 9.63 -0.83
N LEU A 141 -7.29 9.83 -2.12
CA LEU A 141 -7.57 8.81 -3.15
C LEU A 141 -6.82 7.50 -2.90
N LEU A 142 -5.57 7.57 -2.44
CA LEU A 142 -4.77 6.38 -2.10
C LEU A 142 -5.25 5.68 -0.81
N VAL A 143 -5.77 6.43 0.17
CA VAL A 143 -6.45 5.86 1.34
C VAL A 143 -7.72 5.13 0.89
N TYR A 144 -8.53 5.77 0.04
CA TYR A 144 -9.71 5.17 -0.59
C TYR A 144 -9.32 4.43 -1.89
N TYR A 145 -8.35 3.53 -1.81
CA TYR A 145 -7.67 2.93 -2.96
C TYR A 145 -8.60 2.35 -4.04
N ILE A 146 -9.80 1.88 -3.70
CA ILE A 146 -10.80 1.45 -4.69
C ILE A 146 -11.17 2.62 -5.61
N ILE A 147 -11.60 3.74 -5.04
CA ILE A 147 -11.96 4.97 -5.77
C ILE A 147 -10.70 5.55 -6.42
N GLY A 148 -9.59 5.60 -5.68
CA GLY A 148 -8.31 6.10 -6.17
C GLY A 148 -7.80 5.39 -7.40
N ALA A 149 -7.93 4.06 -7.48
CA ALA A 149 -7.47 3.29 -8.63
C ALA A 149 -8.27 3.59 -9.91
N TRP A 150 -9.56 3.92 -9.78
CA TRP A 150 -10.36 4.41 -10.91
C TRP A 150 -9.98 5.84 -11.31
N VAL A 151 -9.88 6.74 -10.34
CA VAL A 151 -9.62 8.17 -10.57
C VAL A 151 -8.20 8.42 -11.09
N LEU A 152 -7.20 7.71 -10.59
CA LEU A 152 -5.79 7.87 -10.98
C LEU A 152 -5.45 7.17 -12.30
N ARG A 153 -6.38 6.41 -12.89
CA ARG A 153 -6.14 5.62 -14.11
C ARG A 153 -5.58 6.45 -15.29
N PRO A 154 -6.04 7.68 -15.57
CA PRO A 154 -5.45 8.52 -16.61
C PRO A 154 -4.00 8.89 -16.31
N VAL A 155 -3.69 9.23 -15.05
CA VAL A 155 -2.34 9.58 -14.59
C VAL A 155 -1.40 8.38 -14.74
N VAL A 156 -1.85 7.18 -14.37
CA VAL A 156 -1.07 5.94 -14.53
C VAL A 156 -0.76 5.64 -16.00
N ARG A 157 -1.70 5.92 -16.91
CA ARG A 157 -1.45 5.79 -18.36
C ARG A 157 -0.41 6.78 -18.87
N GLN A 158 -0.45 8.03 -18.40
CA GLN A 158 0.58 9.04 -18.71
C GLN A 158 1.95 8.62 -18.21
N LEU A 159 2.02 8.15 -16.95
CA LEU A 159 3.27 7.62 -16.37
C LEU A 159 3.83 6.44 -17.18
N LYS A 160 2.96 5.55 -17.68
CA LYS A 160 3.39 4.44 -18.53
C LYS A 160 4.04 4.94 -19.81
N ALA A 161 3.42 5.90 -20.49
CA ALA A 161 3.96 6.47 -21.72
C ALA A 161 5.33 7.11 -21.47
N ALA A 162 5.44 7.91 -20.40
CA ALA A 162 6.67 8.60 -20.02
C ALA A 162 7.80 7.68 -19.53
N THR A 163 7.53 6.40 -19.25
CA THR A 163 8.51 5.41 -18.79
C THR A 163 8.79 4.30 -19.81
N SER A 164 8.12 4.33 -20.96
CA SER A 164 8.31 3.39 -22.07
C SER A 164 9.20 3.93 -23.21
N GLU A 165 9.59 5.20 -23.12
CA GLU A 165 10.65 5.82 -23.93
C GLU A 165 12.02 5.56 -23.29
#